data_AF-A0A5C7Q2T5-F1
#
_entry.id   AF-A0A5C7Q2T5-F1
#
_cell.length_a   1.000
_cell.length_b   1.000
_cell.length_c   1.000
_cell.angle_alpha   90.00
_cell.angle_beta   90.00
_cell.angle_gamma   90.00
#
_symmetry.space_group_name_H-M   'P 1'
#
loop_
_entity.id
_entity.type
_entity.pdbx_description
1 polymer ?
#
loop_
_entity_poly.entity_id
_entity_poly.type
_entity_poly.pdbx_seq_one_letter_code
_entity_poly.pdbx_strand_id
1 'polypeptide(L)' 'MQAAPRRLPNPEFLLTFDAAAQHLSFTRAAEERFVTQSAVSRQIRALEDDLGVTLFE' A
#
# COMPACT_ATOMS: atom_id res chain seq x y z
N MET A 1 29.43 6.36 0.93
CA MET A 1 28.18 5.93 1.61
C MET A 1 27.53 4.87 0.75
N GLN A 2 27.54 3.60 1.17
CA GLN A 2 26.86 2.55 0.41
C GLN A 2 25.35 2.77 0.51
N ALA A 3 24.67 3.01 -0.61
CA ALA A 3 23.22 2.91 -0.66
C ALA A 3 22.88 1.45 -0.39
N ALA A 4 22.13 1.18 0.69
CA ALA A 4 21.60 -0.14 0.95
C ALA A 4 20.90 -0.66 -0.33
N PRO A 5 20.96 -1.97 -0.64
CA PRO A 5 20.31 -2.51 -1.83
C PRO A 5 18.87 -2.03 -1.84
N ARG A 6 18.48 -1.30 -2.90
CA ARG A 6 17.15 -0.69 -3.04
C ARG A 6 16.12 -1.83 -3.07
N ARG A 7 15.60 -2.20 -1.90
CA ARG A 7 14.54 -3.19 -1.80
C ARG A 7 13.31 -2.56 -2.42
N LEU A 8 12.87 -3.14 -3.52
CA LEU A 8 11.62 -2.74 -4.14
C LEU A 8 10.49 -3.15 -3.18
N PRO A 9 9.49 -2.28 -2.96
CA PRO A 9 8.33 -2.63 -2.15
C PRO A 9 7.59 -3.80 -2.81
N ASN A 10 6.79 -4.51 -2.02
CA ASN A 10 5.98 -5.60 -2.53
C ASN A 10 5.02 -5.07 -3.63
N PRO A 11 5.03 -5.62 -4.85
CA PRO A 11 4.16 -5.19 -5.93
C PRO A 11 2.67 -5.20 -5.55
N GLU A 12 2.24 -6.15 -4.72
CA GLU A 12 0.86 -6.20 -4.22
C GLU A 12 0.48 -4.94 -3.43
N PHE A 13 1.41 -4.34 -2.69
CA PHE A 13 1.11 -3.14 -1.91
C PHE A 13 0.96 -1.91 -2.80
N LEU A 14 1.72 -1.85 -3.91
CA LEU A 14 1.57 -0.80 -4.92
C LEU A 14 0.20 -0.89 -5.62
N LEU A 15 -0.26 -2.10 -5.92
CA LEU A 15 -1.60 -2.31 -6.50
C LEU A 15 -2.71 -1.93 -5.52
N THR A 16 -2.54 -2.27 -4.24
CA THR A 16 -3.48 -1.86 -3.19
C THR A 16 -3.50 -0.34 -3.00
N PHE A 17 -2.34 0.32 -3.10
CA PHE A 17 -2.24 1.78 -3.10
C PHE A 17 -2.98 2.41 -4.28
N ASP A 18 -2.76 1.93 -5.50
CA ASP A 18 -3.43 2.44 -6.70
C ASP A 18 -4.96 2.34 -6.57
N ALA A 19 -5.48 1.16 -6.20
CA ALA A 19 -6.91 0.97 -5.97
C ALA A 19 -7.47 1.89 -4.86
N ALA A 20 -6.75 2.04 -3.74
CA ALA A 20 -7.16 2.92 -2.65
C ALA A 20 -7.17 4.41 -3.06
N ALA A 21 -6.20 4.84 -3.86
CA ALA A 21 -6.10 6.20 -4.38
C ALA A 21 -7.20 6.49 -5.42
N GLN A 22 -7.57 5.51 -6.27
CA GLN A 22 -8.65 5.65 -7.24
C GLN A 22 -10.02 5.74 -6.58
N HIS A 23 -10.29 4.91 -5.57
CA HIS A 23 -11.58 4.86 -4.90
C HIS A 23 -11.74 5.89 -3.77
N LEU A 24 -10.64 6.45 -3.27
CA LEU A 24 -10.60 7.25 -2.05
C LEU A 24 -11.27 6.52 -0.86
N SER A 25 -11.20 5.20 -0.84
CA SER A 25 -11.87 4.34 0.13
C SER A 25 -11.18 2.99 0.26
N PHE A 26 -10.67 2.67 1.45
CA PHE A 26 -10.07 1.36 1.73
C PHE A 26 -11.09 0.21 1.67
N THR A 27 -12.36 0.49 1.92
CA THR A 27 -13.42 -0.52 1.79
C THR A 27 -13.63 -0.91 0.32
N ARG A 28 -13.78 0.07 -0.58
CA ARG A 28 -13.95 -0.19 -2.02
C ARG A 28 -12.70 -0.78 -2.66
N ALA A 29 -11.51 -0.34 -2.24
CA ALA A 29 -10.25 -0.94 -2.69
C ALA A 29 -10.16 -2.41 -2.28
N ALA A 30 -10.63 -2.76 -1.07
CA ALA A 30 -10.66 -4.14 -0.60
C ALA A 30 -11.63 -5.00 -1.42
N GLU A 31 -12.80 -4.46 -1.78
CA GLU A 31 -13.77 -5.11 -2.66
C GLU A 31 -13.18 -5.37 -4.05
N GLU A 32 -12.52 -4.39 -4.67
CA GLU A 32 -11.86 -4.56 -5.98
C GLU A 32 -10.74 -5.60 -5.93
N ARG A 33 -9.93 -5.57 -4.87
CA ARG A 33 -8.76 -6.45 -4.71
C ARG A 33 -9.11 -7.81 -4.13
N PHE A 34 -10.39 -8.10 -3.85
CA PHE A 34 -10.88 -9.34 -3.25
C PHE A 34 -10.17 -9.71 -1.92
N VAL A 35 -9.90 -8.70 -1.10
CA VAL A 35 -9.29 -8.85 0.23
C VAL A 35 -10.15 -8.18 1.30
N THR A 36 -9.79 -8.33 2.57
CA THR A 36 -10.46 -7.60 3.65
C THR A 36 -9.96 -6.16 3.72
N GLN A 37 -10.80 -5.23 4.19
CA GLN A 37 -10.37 -3.85 4.45
C GLN A 37 -9.18 -3.78 5.43
N SER A 38 -9.13 -4.70 6.41
CA SER A 38 -8.01 -4.83 7.33
C SER A 38 -6.71 -5.26 6.64
N ALA A 39 -6.77 -6.05 5.57
CA ALA A 39 -5.62 -6.39 4.76
C ALA A 39 -5.13 -5.18 3.96
N VAL A 40 -6.04 -4.41 3.35
CA VAL A 40 -5.70 -3.14 2.68
C VAL A 40 -4.98 -2.19 3.64
N SER A 41 -5.52 -1.94 4.82
CA SER A 41 -4.90 -1.07 5.82
C SER A 41 -3.49 -1.53 6.21
N ARG A 42 -3.28 -2.85 6.40
CA ARG A 42 -1.94 -3.40 6.72
C ARG A 42 -0.96 -3.25 5.56
N GLN A 43 -1.41 -3.48 4.32
CA GLN A 43 -0.58 -3.38 3.13
C GLN A 43 -0.17 -1.94 2.84
N ILE A 44 -1.09 -0.97 3.01
CA ILE A 44 -0.77 0.45 2.92
C ILE A 44 0.26 0.84 3.97
N ARG A 45 0.04 0.45 5.24
CA ARG A 45 1.00 0.77 6.31
C ARG A 45 2.38 0.18 6.04
N ALA A 46 2.45 -1.06 5.57
CA ALA A 46 3.72 -1.68 5.22
C ALA A 46 4.42 -0.94 4.05
N LEU A 47 3.65 -0.43 3.09
CA LEU A 47 4.19 0.40 2.02
C LEU A 47 4.69 1.75 2.52
N GLU A 48 3.95 2.41 3.43
CA GLU A 48 4.39 3.64 4.08
C GLU A 48 5.69 3.45 4.85
N ASP A 49 5.81 2.34 5.59
CA ASP A 49 7.02 1.95 6.32
C ASP A 49 8.21 1.70 5.36
N ASP A 50 7.98 1.01 4.23
CA ASP A 50 8.99 0.73 3.21
C ASP A 50 9.47 2.02 2.50
N LEU A 51 8.57 2.99 2.30
CA LEU A 51 8.86 4.26 1.63
C LEU A 51 9.32 5.37 2.60
N GLY A 52 9.06 5.22 3.89
CA GLY A 52 9.33 6.23 4.92
C GLY A 52 8.45 7.48 4.78
N VAL A 53 7.27 7.36 4.18
CA VAL A 53 6.33 8.48 3.96
C VAL A 53 4.89 8.02 4.20
N THR A 54 4.06 8.92 4.72
CA THR A 54 2.62 8.72 4.82
C THR A 54 1.97 8.94 3.45
N LEU A 55 1.13 8.00 3.02
CA LEU A 55 0.45 7.99 1.72
C LEU A 55 -1.00 8.48 1.81
N PHE A 56 -1.66 8.27 2.95
CA PHE A 56 -3.05 8.69 3.20
C PHE A 56 -3.18 9.33 4.59
N GLU A 57 -4.09 10.30 4.73
CA GLU A 57 -4.44 10.96 6.01
C GLU A 57 -5.53 10.23 6.80
#